data_AF-A8UBH9-F1
#
_entry.id   AF-A8UBH9-F1
#
_cell.length_a   1.000
_cell.length_b   1.000
_cell.length_c   1.000
_cell.angle_alpha   90.00
_cell.angle_beta   90.00
_cell.angle_gamma   90.00
#
_symmetry.space_group_name_H-M   'P 1'
#
loop_
_entity.id
_entity.type
_entity.pdbx_description
1 polymer ?
#
loop_
_entity_poly.entity_id
_entity_poly.type
_entity_poly.pdbx_seq_one_letter_code
_entity_poly.pdbx_strand_id
1 'polypeptide(L)'
;MKLYIKEKRFSWRDQLIVRDEQNQLVYKIKSERISIGNKVHIYDHNEKKVLSIEEKKIGLVPKYAIYQQGEKIATVKKESNLFSSDYEIDKVNWKIKGNVEKEDYEIKSGFSEIASFKKK
;
A
#
# COMPACT_ATOMS: atom_id res chain seq x y z
N MET A 1 -16.57 1.81 -7.57
CA MET A 1 -16.20 2.61 -6.40
C MET A 1 -14.87 3.28 -6.68
N LYS A 2 -14.75 4.59 -6.47
CA LYS A 2 -13.46 5.31 -6.53
C LYS A 2 -13.02 5.74 -5.14
N LEU A 3 -11.72 5.69 -4.90
CA LEU A 3 -11.10 6.14 -3.66
C LEU A 3 -10.12 7.27 -3.97
N TYR A 4 -10.04 8.24 -3.08
CA TYR A 4 -9.19 9.42 -3.19
C TYR A 4 -8.27 9.50 -1.99
N ILE A 5 -6.97 9.62 -2.24
CA ILE A 5 -5.96 9.78 -1.19
C ILE A 5 -5.62 11.27 -1.08
N LYS A 6 -5.71 11.81 0.13
CA LYS A 6 -5.23 13.15 0.45
C LYS A 6 -4.15 13.07 1.51
N GLU A 7 -2.94 13.52 1.18
CA GLU A 7 -1.88 13.69 2.16
C GLU A 7 -2.25 14.81 3.14
N LYS A 8 -2.10 14.55 4.43
CA LYS A 8 -2.19 15.59 5.45
C LYS A 8 -0.83 15.70 6.14
N ARG A 9 -0.03 16.67 5.68
CA ARG A 9 1.25 17.02 6.31
C ARG A 9 0.98 17.72 7.64
N PHE A 10 1.07 17.00 8.75
CA PHE A 10 1.23 17.58 10.09
C PHE A 10 2.63 17.27 10.58
N SER A 11 3.25 18.26 11.22
CA SER A 11 4.70 18.41 11.40
C SER A 11 5.48 17.20 11.94
N TRP A 12 4.85 16.19 12.55
CA TRP A 12 5.57 15.06 13.17
C TRP A 12 5.05 13.64 12.85
N ARG A 13 3.95 13.47 12.11
CA ARG A 13 3.44 12.15 11.67
C ARG A 13 2.78 12.27 10.30
N ASP A 14 3.37 11.64 9.29
CA ASP A 14 2.75 11.53 7.98
C ASP A 14 1.46 10.70 8.12
N GLN A 15 0.33 11.34 7.81
CA GLN A 15 -0.98 10.70 7.79
C GLN A 15 -1.60 10.87 6.41
N LEU A 16 -2.17 9.79 5.89
CA LEU A 16 -2.96 9.80 4.66
C LEU A 16 -4.42 9.51 5.01
N ILE A 17 -5.31 10.25 4.36
CA ILE A 17 -6.76 10.06 4.48
C ILE A 17 -7.27 9.53 3.14
N VAL A 18 -7.98 8.40 3.18
CA VAL A 18 -8.64 7.80 2.02
C VAL A 18 -10.14 8.08 2.13
N ARG A 19 -10.72 8.68 1.10
CA ARG A 19 -12.15 8.98 1.01
C ARG A 19 -12.79 8.36 -0.23
N ASP A 20 -14.09 8.15 -0.18
CA ASP A 20 -14.89 7.70 -1.33
C ASP A 20 -15.38 8.88 -2.20
N GLU A 21 -16.24 8.58 -3.17
CA GLU A 21 -16.86 9.54 -4.10
C GLU A 21 -17.82 10.52 -3.42
N GLN A 22 -18.35 10.16 -2.25
CA GLN A 22 -19.21 11.01 -1.42
C GLN A 22 -18.41 11.76 -0.35
N ASN A 23 -17.07 11.77 -0.48
CA ASN A 23 -16.13 12.41 0.44
C ASN A 23 -16.24 11.85 1.87
N GLN A 24 -16.74 10.63 2.05
CA GLN A 24 -16.79 9.96 3.36
C GLN A 24 -15.42 9.35 3.69
N LEU A 25 -15.06 9.32 4.97
CA LEU A 25 -13.81 8.71 5.42
C LEU A 25 -13.91 7.18 5.26
N VAL A 26 -13.02 6.58 4.48
CA VAL A 26 -12.95 5.12 4.31
C VAL A 26 -11.81 4.54 5.12
N TYR A 27 -10.60 5.11 4.98
CA TYR A 27 -9.42 4.69 5.71
C TYR A 27 -8.59 5.86 6.22
N LYS A 28 -7.94 5.64 7.35
CA LYS A 28 -6.90 6.51 7.91
C LYS A 28 -5.60 5.73 7.97
N ILE A 29 -4.57 6.24 7.33
CA ILE A 29 -3.26 5.61 7.25
C ILE A 29 -2.30 6.43 8.10
N LYS A 30 -1.63 5.79 9.06
CA LYS A 30 -0.65 6.44 9.95
C LYS A 30 0.72 5.79 9.76
N SER A 31 1.72 6.59 9.41
CA SER A 31 3.10 6.15 9.30
C SER A 31 3.83 6.26 10.64
N GLU A 32 4.69 5.28 10.91
CA GLU A 32 5.53 5.15 12.09
C GLU A 32 6.94 4.75 11.67
N ARG A 33 7.96 5.46 12.14
CA ARG A 33 9.35 5.03 11.99
C ARG A 33 9.65 4.01 13.09
N ILE A 34 10.07 2.82 12.68
CA ILE A 34 10.51 1.74 13.58
C ILE A 34 12.03 1.55 13.45
N SER A 35 12.62 0.77 14.35
CA SER A 35 14.07 0.53 14.36
C SER A 35 14.64 0.01 13.03
N ILE A 36 13.83 -0.73 12.25
CA ILE A 36 14.25 -1.40 11.00
C ILE A 36 13.55 -0.86 9.73
N GLY A 37 13.11 0.40 9.72
CA GLY A 37 12.49 1.04 8.55
C GLY A 37 11.18 1.72 8.88
N ASN A 38 10.22 1.65 7.95
CA ASN A 38 8.91 2.25 8.14
C ASN A 38 7.83 1.18 8.38
N LYS A 39 6.88 1.51 9.25
CA LYS A 39 5.66 0.75 9.47
C LYS A 39 4.47 1.66 9.25
N VAL A 40 3.45 1.14 8.60
CA VAL A 40 2.22 1.85 8.33
C VAL A 40 1.07 1.09 8.96
N HIS A 41 0.18 1.81 9.62
CA HIS A 41 -1.04 1.27 10.22
C HIS A 41 -2.25 1.84 9.50
N ILE A 42 -3.14 0.95 9.06
CA ILE A 42 -4.37 1.29 8.34
C ILE A 42 -5.54 1.07 9.30
N TYR A 43 -6.36 2.10 9.45
CA TYR A 43 -7.56 2.11 10.28
C TYR A 43 -8.79 2.33 9.41
N ASP A 44 -9.91 1.69 9.76
CA ASP A 44 -11.21 1.97 9.15
C ASP A 44 -11.81 3.29 9.68
N HIS A 45 -13.04 3.60 9.24
CA HIS A 45 -13.79 4.79 9.65
C HIS A 45 -14.13 4.82 11.15
N ASN A 46 -14.11 3.68 11.84
CA ASN A 46 -14.37 3.56 13.29
C ASN A 46 -13.06 3.61 14.10
N GLU A 47 -11.95 4.00 13.49
CA GLU A 47 -10.60 3.96 14.08
C GLU A 47 -10.14 2.56 14.52
N LYS A 48 -10.74 1.49 13.99
CA LYS A 48 -10.28 0.12 14.23
C LYS A 48 -9.14 -0.19 13.27
N LYS A 49 -8.01 -0.67 13.80
CA LYS A 49 -6.87 -1.11 12.98
C LYS A 49 -7.28 -2.33 12.15
N VAL A 50 -7.26 -2.20 10.83
CA VAL A 50 -7.60 -3.28 9.90
C VAL A 50 -6.36 -4.05 9.44
N LEU A 51 -5.28 -3.32 9.13
CA LEU A 51 -4.04 -3.88 8.59
C LEU A 51 -2.83 -3.06 9.04
N SER A 52 -1.65 -3.68 8.99
CA SER A 52 -0.39 -2.94 9.05
C SER A 52 0.58 -3.45 7.98
N ILE A 53 1.35 -2.54 7.39
CA ILE A 53 2.35 -2.84 6.38
C ILE A 53 3.71 -2.48 6.96
N GLU A 54 4.65 -3.41 6.91
CA GLU A 54 6.00 -3.21 7.45
C GLU A 54 7.04 -3.36 6.33
N GLU A 55 7.85 -2.33 6.16
CA GLU A 55 9.01 -2.35 5.25
C GLU A 55 10.05 -3.36 5.76
N LYS A 56 10.48 -4.28 4.90
CA LYS A 56 11.51 -5.26 5.19
C LYS A 56 12.79 -4.86 4.48
N LYS A 57 13.74 -4.29 5.22
CA LYS A 57 15.06 -3.85 4.72
C LYS A 57 16.09 -4.99 4.58
N ILE A 58 15.63 -6.22 4.42
CA ILE A 58 16.51 -7.40 4.25
C ILE A 58 16.53 -7.73 2.75
N GLY A 59 17.67 -7.52 2.10
CA GLY A 59 17.89 -7.82 0.67
C GLY A 59 18.09 -6.57 -0.20
N LEU A 60 18.32 -6.80 -1.51
CA LEU A 60 18.61 -5.73 -2.49
C LEU A 60 17.36 -5.06 -3.08
N VAL A 61 16.19 -5.71 -2.97
CA VAL A 61 14.94 -5.23 -3.59
C VAL A 61 13.93 -4.78 -2.53
N PRO A 62 13.09 -3.77 -2.83
CA PRO A 62 12.01 -3.35 -1.94
C PRO A 62 11.05 -4.50 -1.60
N LYS A 63 10.77 -4.67 -0.31
CA LYS A 63 9.87 -5.71 0.20
C LYS A 63 9.04 -5.18 1.37
N TYR A 64 7.76 -5.53 1.38
CA TYR A 64 6.80 -5.08 2.38
C TYR A 64 5.95 -6.25 2.87
N ALA A 65 5.87 -6.47 4.17
CA ALA A 65 5.04 -7.51 4.76
C ALA A 65 3.71 -6.92 5.22
N ILE A 66 2.60 -7.57 4.83
CA ILE A 66 1.25 -7.17 5.22
C ILE A 66 0.79 -8.06 6.38
N TYR A 67 0.33 -7.43 7.45
CA TYR A 67 -0.17 -8.09 8.64
C TYR A 67 -1.63 -7.73 8.92
N GLN A 68 -2.41 -8.73 9.30
CA GLN A 68 -3.77 -8.58 9.82
C GLN A 68 -3.84 -9.27 11.18
N GLN A 69 -4.31 -8.58 12.21
CA GLN A 69 -4.40 -9.12 13.59
C GLN A 69 -3.08 -9.72 14.13
N GLY A 70 -1.92 -9.25 13.63
CA GLY A 70 -0.60 -9.75 14.03
C GLY A 70 -0.05 -10.87 13.15
N GLU A 71 -0.87 -11.46 12.28
CA GLU A 71 -0.46 -12.54 11.36
C GLU A 71 -0.05 -11.99 10.00
N LYS A 72 1.02 -12.55 9.42
CA LYS A 72 1.49 -12.17 8.08
C LYS A 72 0.62 -12.80 6.99
N ILE A 73 -0.27 -12.00 6.42
CA ILE A 73 -1.24 -12.46 5.40
C ILE A 73 -0.70 -12.41 3.99
N ALA A 74 0.24 -11.51 3.67
CA ALA A 74 0.80 -11.35 2.33
C ALA A 74 2.16 -10.64 2.37
N THR A 75 2.86 -10.65 1.24
CA THR A 75 4.11 -9.89 1.05
C THR A 75 4.07 -9.22 -0.32
N VAL A 76 4.35 -7.93 -0.36
CA VAL A 76 4.55 -7.18 -1.61
C VAL A 76 6.04 -7.08 -1.85
N LYS A 77 6.51 -7.47 -3.04
CA LYS A 77 7.95 -7.42 -3.39
C LYS A 77 8.11 -6.89 -4.80
N LYS A 78 9.14 -6.07 -5.03
CA LYS A 78 9.50 -5.65 -6.39
C LYS A 78 9.97 -6.87 -7.18
N GLU A 79 9.52 -7.03 -8.43
CA GLU A 79 10.08 -8.04 -9.32
C GLU A 79 11.59 -7.75 -9.52
N SER A 80 12.43 -8.79 -9.58
CA SER A 80 13.89 -8.62 -9.62
C SER A 80 14.42 -8.06 -10.95
N ASN A 81 13.53 -7.74 -11.89
CA ASN A 81 13.90 -7.11 -13.16
C ASN A 81 14.20 -5.64 -12.91
N LEU A 82 15.47 -5.25 -13.11
CA LEU A 82 15.96 -3.87 -12.92
C LEU A 82 15.22 -2.83 -13.79
N PHE A 83 14.55 -3.25 -14.87
CA PHE A 83 13.89 -2.37 -15.83
C PHE A 83 12.38 -2.20 -15.62
N SER A 84 11.74 -2.99 -14.74
CA SER A 84 10.29 -2.85 -14.47
C SER A 84 10.04 -2.27 -13.08
N SER A 85 9.00 -1.43 -12.99
CA SER A 85 8.46 -0.92 -11.73
C SER A 85 7.39 -1.86 -11.16
N ASP A 86 7.44 -3.13 -11.55
CA ASP A 86 6.41 -4.12 -11.25
C ASP A 86 6.60 -4.71 -9.87
N TYR A 87 5.49 -5.01 -9.21
CA TYR A 87 5.47 -5.68 -7.92
C TYR A 87 4.56 -6.91 -7.97
N GLU A 88 4.87 -7.88 -7.13
CA GLU A 88 4.03 -9.05 -6.89
C GLU A 88 3.52 -9.02 -5.46
N ILE A 89 2.27 -9.44 -5.26
CA ILE A 89 1.67 -9.68 -3.96
C ILE A 89 1.53 -11.20 -3.76
N ASP A 90 2.42 -11.75 -2.95
CA ASP A 90 2.46 -13.18 -2.62
C ASP A 90 1.14 -13.63 -1.97
N LYS A 91 0.81 -14.93 -2.09
CA LYS A 91 -0.41 -15.60 -1.58
C LYS A 91 -1.73 -15.26 -2.28
N VAL A 92 -1.85 -14.10 -2.93
CA VAL A 92 -3.05 -13.71 -3.70
C VAL A 92 -2.83 -13.73 -5.22
N ASN A 93 -1.60 -14.01 -5.67
CA ASN A 93 -1.20 -14.04 -7.09
C ASN A 93 -1.56 -12.75 -7.86
N TRP A 94 -1.48 -11.61 -7.17
CA TRP A 94 -1.74 -10.31 -7.78
C TRP A 94 -0.43 -9.66 -8.23
N LYS A 95 -0.50 -8.96 -9.36
CA LYS A 95 0.61 -8.20 -9.91
C LYS A 95 0.26 -6.73 -10.02
N ILE A 96 1.17 -5.88 -9.61
CA ILE A 96 1.10 -4.43 -9.84
C ILE A 96 1.93 -4.16 -11.09
N LYS A 97 1.29 -3.65 -12.14
CA LYS A 97 1.91 -3.37 -13.45
C LYS A 97 1.78 -1.88 -13.78
N GLY A 98 2.79 -1.33 -14.45
CA GLY A 98 2.82 0.08 -14.86
C GLY A 98 3.93 0.87 -14.18
N ASN A 99 3.75 2.19 -14.07
CA ASN A 99 4.74 3.08 -13.48
C ASN A 99 4.35 3.46 -12.05
N VAL A 100 4.73 2.61 -11.09
CA VAL A 100 4.46 2.84 -9.66
C VAL A 100 5.10 4.14 -9.16
N GLU A 101 6.28 4.52 -9.66
CA GLU A 101 6.98 5.76 -9.27
C GLU A 101 6.24 7.03 -9.75
N LYS A 102 5.63 6.97 -10.93
CA LYS A 102 4.78 8.04 -11.48
C LYS A 102 3.33 7.94 -11.05
N GLU A 103 3.01 7.06 -10.10
CA GLU A 103 1.66 6.90 -9.56
C GLU A 103 0.62 6.59 -10.65
N ASP A 104 1.00 5.79 -11.64
CA ASP A 104 0.16 5.33 -12.76
C ASP A 104 0.34 3.83 -12.96
N TYR A 105 -0.51 3.05 -12.30
CA TYR A 105 -0.39 1.58 -12.28
C TYR A 105 -1.73 0.88 -12.11
N GLU A 106 -1.75 -0.39 -12.45
CA GLU A 106 -2.88 -1.30 -12.32
C GLU A 106 -2.51 -2.49 -11.44
N ILE A 107 -3.51 -3.07 -10.79
CA ILE A 107 -3.41 -4.31 -10.03
C ILE A 107 -4.20 -5.36 -10.80
N LYS A 108 -3.55 -6.47 -11.13
CA LYS A 108 -4.09 -7.58 -11.93
C LYS A 108 -4.12 -8.86 -11.13
N SER A 109 -5.21 -9.62 -11.26
CA SER A 109 -5.32 -11.02 -10.86
C SER A 109 -5.34 -11.87 -12.13
N GLY A 110 -4.21 -12.49 -12.48
CA GLY A 110 -4.03 -13.10 -13.79
C GLY A 110 -4.11 -12.06 -14.92
N PHE A 111 -5.05 -12.24 -15.85
CA PHE A 111 -5.28 -11.29 -16.96
C PHE A 111 -6.31 -10.21 -16.65
N SER A 112 -7.02 -10.31 -15.51
CA SER A 112 -8.09 -9.38 -15.15
C SER A 112 -7.56 -8.22 -14.31
N GLU A 113 -7.86 -6.99 -14.70
CA GLU A 113 -7.69 -5.81 -13.86
C GLU A 113 -8.70 -5.84 -12.70
N ILE A 114 -8.21 -5.65 -11.47
CA ILE A 114 -9.05 -5.59 -10.26
C ILE A 114 -9.02 -4.21 -9.59
N ALA A 115 -8.00 -3.41 -9.87
CA ALA A 115 -7.90 -2.03 -9.43
C ALA A 115 -6.90 -1.25 -10.29
N SER A 116 -7.04 0.07 -10.34
CA SER A 116 -6.06 0.98 -10.93
C SER A 116 -5.86 2.21 -10.04
N PHE A 117 -4.66 2.76 -10.12
CA PHE A 117 -4.24 3.94 -9.38
C PHE A 117 -3.67 4.95 -10.37
N LYS A 118 -4.18 6.18 -10.29
CA LYS A 118 -3.75 7.28 -11.15
C LYS A 118 -3.70 8.58 -10.36
N LYS A 119 -2.53 9.22 -10.34
CA LYS A 119 -2.40 10.59 -9.86
C LYS A 119 -3.22 11.52 -10.75
N LYS A 120 -4.05 12.37 -10.13
CA LYS A 120 -4.73 13.47 -10.80
C LYS A 120 -3.94 14.77 -10.65
#